data_AF-A0A1N6I1I9-F1
#
_entry.id   AF-A0A1N6I1I9-F1
#
_cell.length_a   1.000
_cell.length_b   1.000
_cell.length_c   1.000
_cell.angle_alpha   90.00
_cell.angle_beta   90.00
_cell.angle_gamma   90.00
#
_symmetry.space_group_name_H-M   'P 1'
#
loop_
_entity.id
_entity.type
_entity.pdbx_description
1 polymer ?
#
loop_
_entity_poly.entity_id
_entity_poly.type
_entity_poly.pdbx_seq_one_letter_code
_entity_poly.pdbx_strand_id
1 'polypeptide(L)'
;MKRFMAAILTVGLMGLLAWSGLQRPPAAQGPAEFAAESPNPAEARVHALLASAGKGDVADYLESFDGSIKSRLEREVDERGRNAFAADLREAARTRKSHAVFAAEPDGDDTARVVVETVYPDRNERQTYRIDRKPRGWLVTEVETIRGHQPKARFGDQADYQAPEGVPVQTTPSASEETGEEPAPEP
;
A
#
# COMPACT_ATOMS: atom_id res chain seq x y z
N MET A 1 16.68 -44.05 1.73
CA MET A 1 18.01 -43.43 1.51
C MET A 1 17.86 -42.49 0.31
N LYS A 2 17.87 -41.16 0.37
CA LYS A 2 18.73 -40.16 1.03
C LYS A 2 17.83 -39.00 1.50
N ARG A 3 17.73 -38.75 2.82
CA ARG A 3 18.41 -37.69 3.60
C ARG A 3 17.82 -36.28 3.40
N PHE A 4 17.06 -35.89 4.43
CA PHE A 4 16.79 -34.53 4.88
C PHE A 4 18.02 -33.62 4.84
N MET A 5 17.82 -32.39 4.37
CA MET A 5 18.48 -31.15 4.82
C MET A 5 17.37 -30.11 4.92
N ALA A 6 16.86 -29.73 6.11
CA ALA A 6 17.48 -28.84 7.08
C ALA A 6 18.00 -27.55 6.40
N ALA A 7 17.21 -26.47 6.37
CA ALA A 7 17.03 -25.47 7.44
C ALA A 7 18.28 -24.59 7.66
N ILE A 8 18.08 -23.27 7.58
CA ILE A 8 18.75 -22.12 8.26
C ILE A 8 18.02 -20.88 7.68
N LEU A 9 17.21 -20.06 8.36
CA LEU A 9 17.13 -19.59 9.75
C LEU A 9 18.21 -18.54 10.10
N THR A 10 18.02 -17.32 9.58
CA THR A 10 18.62 -16.04 10.03
C THR A 10 17.86 -14.95 9.27
N VAL A 11 17.04 -14.06 9.85
CA VAL A 11 17.38 -13.07 10.87
C VAL A 11 16.13 -12.74 11.69
N GLY A 12 15.97 -13.47 12.79
CA GLY A 12 15.17 -13.08 13.96
C GLY A 12 16.05 -12.67 15.14
N LEU A 13 17.27 -12.17 14.89
CA LEU A 13 18.25 -11.88 15.94
C LEU A 13 19.07 -10.61 15.65
N MET A 14 18.41 -9.46 15.69
CA MET A 14 19.05 -8.20 16.09
C MET A 14 18.14 -7.49 17.09
N GLY A 15 17.87 -8.18 18.20
CA GLY A 15 17.51 -7.54 19.44
C GLY A 15 18.77 -7.00 20.11
N LEU A 16 18.65 -5.78 20.62
CA LEU A 16 19.44 -5.19 21.70
C LEU A 16 20.92 -4.90 21.39
N LEU A 17 21.23 -3.61 21.22
CA LEU A 17 22.01 -2.86 22.22
C LEU A 17 21.99 -1.35 21.92
N ALA A 18 21.58 -0.60 22.95
CA ALA A 18 21.91 0.81 23.22
C ALA A 18 21.27 1.91 22.34
N TRP A 19 20.07 2.36 22.73
CA TRP A 19 19.93 3.74 23.23
C TRP A 19 18.65 3.90 24.07
N SER A 20 18.74 3.50 25.33
CA SER A 20 17.88 4.02 26.38
C SER A 20 18.20 5.50 26.58
N GLY A 21 17.23 6.40 26.37
CA GLY A 21 17.33 7.76 26.87
C GLY A 21 16.63 8.82 26.05
N LEU A 22 15.29 8.80 26.00
CA LEU A 22 14.45 9.94 26.39
C LEU A 22 12.98 9.49 26.40
N GLN A 23 12.42 9.29 27.58
CA GLN A 23 10.98 9.13 27.76
C GLN A 23 10.32 10.44 27.32
N ARG A 24 9.69 10.44 26.14
CA ARG A 24 8.75 11.50 25.74
C ARG A 24 7.40 11.19 26.39
N PRO A 25 6.77 12.16 27.08
CA PRO A 25 5.45 11.97 27.67
C PRO A 25 4.43 11.63 26.57
N PRO A 26 3.33 10.92 26.91
CA PRO A 26 2.26 10.66 25.95
C PRO A 26 1.61 12.00 25.59
N ALA A 27 1.97 12.53 24.42
CA ALA A 27 1.15 13.54 23.79
C ALA A 27 -0.18 12.89 23.44
N ALA A 28 -1.22 13.31 24.15
CA ALA A 28 -2.60 13.13 23.75
C ALA A 28 -2.75 13.53 22.27
N GLN A 29 -2.94 12.53 21.42
CA GLN A 29 -3.56 12.67 20.10
C GLN A 29 -4.87 11.91 20.28
N GLY A 30 -5.96 12.60 20.62
CA GLY A 30 -6.81 13.26 19.63
C GLY A 30 -7.86 12.24 19.19
N PRO A 31 -9.16 12.56 19.16
CA PRO A 31 -10.19 11.60 18.80
C PRO A 31 -9.87 11.02 17.41
N ALA A 32 -10.08 9.72 17.27
CA ALA A 32 -9.94 8.99 16.01
C ALA A 32 -11.04 9.43 15.01
N GLU A 33 -10.96 10.67 14.53
CA GLU A 33 -11.65 11.12 13.34
C GLU A 33 -10.78 10.76 12.13
N PHE A 34 -11.02 9.58 11.57
CA PHE A 34 -11.02 9.25 10.12
C PHE A 34 -11.35 7.76 9.96
N ALA A 35 -12.39 7.28 10.65
CA ALA A 35 -13.11 6.10 10.19
C ALA A 35 -14.03 6.58 9.06
N ALA A 36 -13.47 6.79 7.86
CA ALA A 36 -14.30 6.88 6.67
C ALA A 36 -15.11 5.58 6.63
N GLU A 37 -16.43 5.69 6.75
CA GLU A 37 -17.34 4.57 6.57
C GLU A 37 -17.24 4.17 5.10
N SER A 38 -16.36 3.21 4.79
CA SER A 38 -16.18 2.71 3.42
C SER A 38 -17.51 2.12 2.96
N PRO A 39 -18.15 2.67 1.91
CA PRO A 39 -19.42 2.14 1.41
C PRO A 39 -19.27 0.74 0.82
N ASN A 40 -18.03 0.32 0.51
CA ASN A 40 -17.74 -1.01 0.01
C ASN A 40 -17.44 -1.99 1.17
N PRO A 41 -18.19 -3.10 1.31
CA PRO A 41 -17.98 -4.07 2.39
C PRO A 41 -16.65 -4.83 2.30
N ALA A 42 -16.03 -4.93 1.12
CA ALA A 42 -14.69 -5.51 0.96
C ALA A 42 -13.61 -4.55 1.49
N GLU A 43 -13.72 -3.24 1.24
CA GLU A 43 -12.85 -2.22 1.83
C GLU A 43 -12.99 -2.19 3.35
N ALA A 44 -14.24 -2.20 3.85
CA ALA A 44 -14.53 -2.23 5.27
C ALA A 44 -13.88 -3.45 5.97
N ARG A 45 -13.84 -4.61 5.30
CA ARG A 45 -13.14 -5.80 5.80
C ARG A 45 -11.63 -5.55 5.94
N VAL A 46 -10.99 -4.90 4.98
CA VAL A 46 -9.55 -4.57 5.06
C VAL A 46 -9.27 -3.57 6.18
N HIS A 47 -10.11 -2.54 6.32
CA HIS A 47 -9.99 -1.61 7.44
C HIS A 47 -10.11 -2.32 8.80
N ALA A 48 -11.08 -3.23 8.94
CA ALA A 48 -11.25 -4.03 10.16
C ALA A 48 -10.04 -4.95 10.44
N LEU A 49 -9.50 -5.60 9.40
CA LEU A 49 -8.27 -6.41 9.49
C LEU A 49 -7.08 -5.59 9.98
N LEU A 50 -6.87 -4.40 9.40
CA LEU A 50 -5.75 -3.53 9.79
C LEU A 50 -5.92 -3.01 11.23
N ALA A 51 -7.16 -2.73 11.64
CA ALA A 51 -7.48 -2.32 13.01
C ALA A 51 -7.27 -3.46 14.03
N SER A 52 -7.66 -4.70 13.72
CA SER A 52 -7.43 -5.86 14.60
C SER A 52 -5.94 -6.15 14.76
N ALA A 53 -5.16 -6.03 13.67
CA ALA A 53 -3.70 -6.10 13.74
C ALA A 53 -3.11 -5.04 14.67
N GLY A 54 -3.54 -3.78 14.55
CA GLY A 54 -3.10 -2.68 15.42
C GLY A 54 -3.41 -2.89 16.91
N LYS A 55 -4.55 -3.53 17.21
CA LYS A 55 -4.94 -3.90 18.59
C LYS A 55 -4.24 -5.16 19.09
N GLY A 56 -3.65 -5.95 18.19
CA GLY A 56 -3.17 -7.30 18.47
C GLY A 56 -4.30 -8.26 18.81
N ASP A 57 -5.50 -8.05 18.24
CA ASP A 57 -6.63 -8.96 18.40
C ASP A 57 -6.49 -10.13 17.43
N VAL A 58 -5.89 -11.20 17.93
CA VAL A 58 -5.61 -12.39 17.12
C VAL A 58 -6.89 -13.07 16.63
N ALA A 59 -7.97 -13.05 17.41
CA ALA A 59 -9.21 -13.74 17.01
C ALA A 59 -9.86 -12.99 15.84
N ASP A 60 -10.05 -11.68 15.97
CA ASP A 60 -10.63 -10.85 14.91
C ASP A 60 -9.74 -10.79 13.67
N TYR A 61 -8.42 -10.82 13.86
CA TYR A 61 -7.45 -10.90 12.78
C TYR A 61 -7.62 -12.19 11.99
N LEU A 62 -7.62 -13.36 12.64
CA LEU A 62 -7.78 -14.66 11.98
C LEU A 62 -9.16 -14.83 11.34
N GLU A 63 -10.22 -14.29 11.95
CA GLU A 63 -11.56 -14.35 11.38
C GLU A 63 -11.72 -13.56 10.09
N SER A 64 -10.81 -12.63 9.80
CA SER A 64 -10.80 -11.87 8.54
C SER A 64 -10.28 -12.68 7.35
N PHE A 65 -9.68 -13.85 7.57
CA PHE A 65 -9.11 -14.72 6.53
C PHE A 65 -9.97 -15.96 6.29
N ASP A 66 -9.80 -16.57 5.11
CA ASP A 66 -10.34 -17.88 4.75
C ASP A 66 -9.30 -18.73 4.01
N GLY A 67 -9.58 -20.02 3.81
CA GLY A 67 -8.74 -20.89 2.97
C GLY A 67 -7.32 -21.13 3.52
N SER A 68 -6.37 -21.33 2.61
CA SER A 68 -4.99 -21.75 2.94
C SER A 68 -4.23 -20.70 3.74
N ILE A 69 -4.47 -19.41 3.50
CA ILE A 69 -3.87 -18.32 4.27
C ILE A 69 -4.35 -18.35 5.73
N LYS A 70 -5.64 -18.61 6.00
CA LYS A 70 -6.15 -18.76 7.38
C LYS A 70 -5.44 -19.92 8.09
N SER A 71 -5.41 -21.10 7.47
CA SER A 71 -4.77 -22.28 8.06
C SER A 71 -3.27 -22.12 8.29
N ARG A 72 -2.59 -21.29 7.48
CA ARG A 72 -1.19 -20.94 7.73
C ARG A 72 -1.06 -20.03 8.96
N LEU A 73 -1.87 -18.98 9.06
CA LEU A 73 -1.83 -18.05 10.19
C LEU A 73 -2.21 -18.72 11.51
N GLU A 74 -3.21 -19.60 11.51
CA GLU A 74 -3.59 -20.42 12.67
C GLU A 74 -2.41 -21.28 13.15
N ARG A 75 -1.70 -21.92 12.23
CA ARG A 75 -0.50 -22.69 12.56
C ARG A 75 0.61 -21.83 13.16
N GLU A 76 0.84 -20.64 12.61
CA GLU A 76 1.84 -19.71 13.17
C GLU A 76 1.45 -19.26 14.59
N VAL A 77 0.15 -19.10 14.87
CA VAL A 77 -0.37 -18.82 16.22
C VAL A 77 -0.16 -20.01 17.15
N ASP A 78 -0.41 -21.23 16.69
CA ASP A 78 -0.23 -22.46 17.47
C ASP A 78 1.26 -22.70 17.80
N GLU A 79 2.15 -22.46 16.85
CA GLU A 79 3.60 -22.68 17.00
C GLU A 79 4.26 -21.65 17.94
N ARG A 80 3.84 -20.39 17.86
CA ARG A 80 4.51 -19.29 18.58
C ARG A 80 3.76 -18.85 19.83
N GLY A 81 2.49 -19.24 19.93
CA GLY A 81 1.56 -18.80 20.97
C GLY A 81 0.91 -17.46 20.65
N ARG A 82 -0.35 -17.34 21.06
CA ARG A 82 -1.21 -16.16 20.83
C ARG A 82 -0.60 -14.84 21.28
N ASN A 83 0.11 -14.81 22.42
CA ASN A 83 0.70 -13.58 22.94
C ASN A 83 1.86 -13.06 22.09
N ALA A 84 2.72 -13.97 21.61
CA ALA A 84 3.82 -13.61 20.72
C ALA A 84 3.29 -13.11 19.38
N PHE A 85 2.30 -13.81 18.82
CA PHE A 85 1.65 -13.38 17.58
C PHE A 85 0.97 -12.00 17.72
N ALA A 86 0.26 -11.76 18.83
CA ALA A 86 -0.33 -10.46 19.12
C ALA A 86 0.72 -9.33 19.25
N ALA A 87 1.88 -9.62 19.83
CA ALA A 87 2.97 -8.66 19.93
C ALA A 87 3.53 -8.30 18.55
N ASP A 88 3.73 -9.31 17.69
CA ASP A 88 4.17 -9.12 16.31
C ASP A 88 3.18 -8.29 15.49
N LEU A 89 1.87 -8.56 15.60
CA LEU A 89 0.85 -7.76 14.92
C LEU A 89 0.93 -6.28 15.31
N ARG A 90 1.08 -5.99 16.60
CA ARG A 90 1.21 -4.60 17.10
C ARG A 90 2.51 -3.96 16.63
N GLU A 91 3.60 -4.71 16.62
CA GLU A 91 4.89 -4.22 16.17
C GLU A 91 4.88 -3.91 14.66
N ALA A 92 4.35 -4.84 13.86
CA ALA A 92 4.11 -4.61 12.44
C ALA A 92 3.21 -3.39 12.22
N ALA A 93 2.20 -3.18 13.05
CA ALA A 93 1.34 -2.01 12.93
C ALA A 93 2.06 -0.69 13.27
N ARG A 94 2.91 -0.68 14.30
CA ARG A 94 3.64 0.51 14.79
C ARG A 94 4.81 0.93 13.90
N THR A 95 5.46 -0.02 13.23
CA THR A 95 6.59 0.27 12.35
C THR A 95 6.18 1.03 11.08
N ARG A 96 4.89 1.04 10.74
CA ARG A 96 4.32 1.80 9.62
C ARG A 96 4.17 3.27 9.99
N LYS A 97 4.66 4.18 9.14
CA LYS A 97 4.39 5.62 9.27
C LYS A 97 2.94 5.95 8.94
N SER A 98 2.43 5.35 7.87
CA SER A 98 1.06 5.50 7.40
C SER A 98 0.69 4.34 6.48
N HIS A 99 -0.59 4.25 6.15
CA HIS A 99 -1.08 3.40 5.07
C HIS A 99 -2.25 4.09 4.35
N ALA A 100 -2.47 3.73 3.09
CA ALA A 100 -3.62 4.11 2.29
C ALA A 100 -4.33 2.83 1.84
N VAL A 101 -5.64 2.76 2.07
CA VAL A 101 -6.51 1.72 1.51
C VAL A 101 -7.18 2.31 0.28
N PHE A 102 -6.98 1.69 -0.87
CA PHE A 102 -7.59 2.11 -2.12
C PHE A 102 -8.99 1.50 -2.27
N ALA A 103 -9.79 2.10 -3.16
CA ALA A 103 -11.13 1.59 -3.46
C ALA A 103 -11.07 0.12 -3.93
N ALA A 104 -12.06 -0.66 -3.55
CA ALA A 104 -12.19 -2.05 -3.98
C ALA A 104 -12.50 -2.11 -5.48
N GLU A 105 -11.70 -2.88 -6.20
CA GLU A 105 -11.88 -3.19 -7.61
C GLU A 105 -12.59 -4.55 -7.73
N PRO A 106 -13.74 -4.65 -8.41
CA PRO A 106 -14.38 -5.94 -8.67
C PRO A 106 -13.48 -6.88 -9.48
N ASP A 107 -13.38 -8.13 -9.05
CA ASP A 107 -12.62 -9.22 -9.71
C ASP A 107 -13.53 -10.45 -9.90
N GLY A 108 -14.79 -10.17 -10.24
CA GLY A 108 -15.91 -11.10 -10.30
C GLY A 108 -17.10 -10.65 -9.44
N ASP A 109 -18.23 -11.34 -9.54
CA ASP A 109 -19.47 -10.95 -8.85
C ASP A 109 -19.36 -11.03 -7.31
N ASP A 110 -18.59 -12.00 -6.82
CA ASP A 110 -18.37 -12.28 -5.40
C ASP A 110 -16.89 -12.18 -5.02
N THR A 111 -16.13 -11.37 -5.75
CA THR A 111 -14.70 -11.16 -5.48
C THR A 111 -14.34 -9.70 -5.71
N ALA A 112 -13.52 -9.15 -4.81
CA ALA A 112 -12.89 -7.86 -4.99
C ALA A 112 -11.38 -7.94 -4.72
N ARG A 113 -10.65 -7.00 -5.30
CA ARG A 113 -9.26 -6.68 -4.96
C ARG A 113 -9.23 -5.35 -4.23
N VAL A 114 -8.52 -5.32 -3.10
CA VAL A 114 -8.27 -4.09 -2.35
C VAL A 114 -6.76 -3.91 -2.25
N VAL A 115 -6.27 -2.78 -2.75
CA VAL A 115 -4.87 -2.43 -2.63
C VAL A 115 -4.65 -1.66 -1.34
N VAL A 116 -3.60 -2.00 -0.61
CA VAL A 116 -3.10 -1.23 0.53
C VAL A 116 -1.66 -0.82 0.24
N GLU A 117 -1.40 0.47 0.25
CA GLU A 117 -0.04 0.99 0.23
C GLU A 117 0.38 1.38 1.64
N THR A 118 1.48 0.82 2.11
CA THR A 118 2.06 1.07 3.42
C THR A 118 3.37 1.82 3.28
N VAL A 119 3.52 2.90 4.04
CA VAL A 119 4.75 3.69 4.10
C VAL A 119 5.53 3.31 5.36
N TYR A 120 6.74 2.81 5.18
CA TYR A 120 7.72 2.56 6.23
C TYR A 120 8.78 3.67 6.27
N PRO A 121 9.65 3.72 7.30
CA PRO A 121 10.72 4.70 7.33
C PRO A 121 11.69 4.65 6.15
N ASP A 122 11.94 3.46 5.62
CA ASP A 122 12.95 3.12 4.62
C ASP A 122 12.38 2.77 3.24
N ARG A 123 11.09 2.43 3.15
CA ARG A 123 10.48 1.92 1.91
C ARG A 123 8.96 2.11 1.88
N ASN A 124 8.38 1.94 0.69
CA ASN A 124 6.94 1.71 0.54
C ASN A 124 6.68 0.25 0.16
N GLU A 125 5.58 -0.29 0.65
CA GLU A 125 5.12 -1.64 0.35
C GLU A 125 3.69 -1.59 -0.15
N ARG A 126 3.41 -2.25 -1.27
CA ARG A 126 2.06 -2.38 -1.80
C ARG A 126 1.59 -3.81 -1.63
N GLN A 127 0.45 -3.99 -0.98
CA GLN A 127 -0.19 -5.28 -0.79
C GLN A 127 -1.53 -5.29 -1.50
N THR A 128 -1.80 -6.35 -2.27
CA THR A 128 -3.09 -6.57 -2.92
C THR A 128 -3.80 -7.69 -2.17
N TYR A 129 -4.94 -7.37 -1.59
CA TYR A 129 -5.82 -8.31 -0.89
C TYR A 129 -6.89 -8.78 -1.85
N ARG A 130 -6.91 -10.09 -2.14
CA ARG A 130 -8.06 -10.71 -2.79
C ARG A 130 -9.07 -11.12 -1.73
N ILE A 131 -10.31 -10.70 -1.91
CA ILE A 131 -11.38 -10.85 -0.93
C ILE A 131 -12.57 -11.49 -1.61
N ASP A 132 -12.99 -12.64 -1.11
CA ASP A 132 -14.16 -13.35 -1.63
C ASP A 132 -15.36 -13.14 -0.70
N ARG A 133 -16.56 -13.07 -1.29
CA ARG A 133 -17.82 -13.11 -0.54
C ARG A 133 -18.13 -14.56 -0.15
N LYS A 134 -18.23 -14.82 1.15
CA LYS A 134 -18.67 -16.11 1.72
C LYS A 134 -19.95 -15.91 2.54
N PRO A 135 -20.64 -16.99 2.97
CA PRO A 135 -21.83 -16.87 3.81
C PRO A 135 -21.62 -16.09 5.12
N ARG A 136 -20.40 -16.12 5.68
CA ARG A 136 -20.03 -15.34 6.89
C ARG A 136 -19.55 -13.91 6.58
N GLY A 137 -19.62 -13.46 5.33
CA GLY A 137 -19.21 -12.15 4.87
C GLY A 137 -17.99 -12.18 3.95
N TRP A 138 -17.45 -10.99 3.68
CA TRP A 138 -16.24 -10.81 2.88
C TRP A 138 -15.00 -11.23 3.66
N LEU A 139 -14.12 -12.01 3.05
CA LEU A 139 -12.94 -12.59 3.70
C LEU A 139 -11.74 -12.59 2.77
N VAL A 140 -10.57 -12.33 3.35
CA VAL A 140 -9.31 -12.36 2.62
C VAL A 140 -8.92 -13.81 2.32
N THR A 141 -8.77 -14.12 1.03
CA THR A 141 -8.38 -15.45 0.55
C THR A 141 -6.94 -15.48 0.05
N GLU A 142 -6.41 -14.33 -0.36
CA GLU A 142 -5.04 -14.19 -0.83
C GLU A 142 -4.49 -12.79 -0.51
N VAL A 143 -3.18 -12.73 -0.27
CA VAL A 143 -2.45 -11.48 -0.10
C VAL A 143 -1.18 -11.56 -0.93
N GLU A 144 -1.09 -10.71 -1.94
CA GLU A 144 0.12 -10.51 -2.73
C GLU A 144 0.87 -9.30 -2.18
N THR A 145 2.20 -9.37 -2.08
CA THR A 145 3.03 -8.27 -1.60
C THR A 145 4.08 -7.91 -2.63
N ILE A 146 4.06 -6.66 -3.08
CA ILE A 146 5.08 -6.07 -3.93
C ILE A 146 5.80 -4.99 -3.11
N ARG A 147 7.09 -5.20 -2.83
CA ARG A 147 7.93 -4.20 -2.19
C ARG A 147 8.41 -3.22 -3.24
N GLY A 148 7.93 -1.97 -3.16
CA GLY A 148 8.39 -0.90 -4.02
C GLY A 148 9.85 -0.55 -3.69
N HIS A 149 10.67 -0.38 -4.73
CA HIS A 149 12.01 0.18 -4.58
C HIS A 149 11.92 1.71 -4.50
N GLN A 150 12.72 2.31 -3.62
CA GLN A 150 12.87 3.75 -3.45
C GLN A 150 13.27 4.42 -4.79
N PRO A 151 12.67 5.54 -5.21
CA PRO A 151 13.19 6.29 -6.35
C PRO A 151 14.65 6.67 -6.07
N LYS A 152 15.55 6.43 -7.06
CA LYS A 152 16.99 6.73 -6.93
C LYS A 152 17.28 8.22 -6.67
N ALA A 153 16.34 9.10 -7.04
CA ALA A 153 16.44 10.52 -6.81
C ALA A 153 15.93 10.87 -5.40
N ARG A 154 16.70 11.67 -4.67
CA ARG A 154 16.26 12.24 -3.40
C ARG A 154 15.21 13.30 -3.69
N PHE A 155 14.27 13.46 -2.76
CA PHE A 155 13.37 14.61 -2.78
C PHE A 155 14.21 15.89 -2.67
N GLY A 156 14.16 16.75 -3.71
CA GLY A 156 15.00 17.94 -3.82
C GLY A 156 16.16 17.83 -4.83
N ASP A 157 16.39 16.65 -5.43
CA ASP A 157 17.26 16.55 -6.60
C ASP A 157 16.54 17.18 -7.80
N GLN A 158 17.22 18.08 -8.52
CA GLN A 158 16.71 18.68 -9.73
C GLN A 158 16.48 17.59 -10.77
N ALA A 159 15.26 17.49 -11.30
CA ALA A 159 15.00 16.61 -12.42
C ALA A 159 15.83 17.11 -13.62
N ASP A 160 16.82 16.34 -14.05
CA ASP A 160 17.49 16.56 -15.32
C ASP A 160 16.48 16.28 -16.44
N TYR A 161 15.72 17.32 -16.80
CA TYR A 161 14.87 17.30 -17.97
C TYR A 161 15.77 17.40 -19.21
N GLN A 162 16.07 16.27 -19.83
CA GLN A 162 16.48 16.24 -21.23
C GLN A 162 15.23 16.36 -22.07
N ALA A 163 15.05 17.51 -22.72
CA ALA A 163 14.04 17.64 -23.76
C ALA A 163 14.25 16.52 -24.77
N PRO A 164 13.22 15.71 -25.12
CA PRO A 164 13.32 14.85 -26.28
C PRO A 164 13.70 15.75 -27.46
N GLU A 165 14.74 15.38 -28.21
CA GLU A 165 15.10 16.10 -29.44
C GLU A 165 13.84 16.21 -30.28
N GLY A 166 13.27 17.42 -30.30
CA GLY A 166 11.97 17.66 -30.92
C GLY A 166 12.07 17.30 -32.38
N VAL A 167 11.08 16.55 -32.89
CA VAL A 167 10.86 16.44 -34.32
C VAL A 167 10.72 17.88 -34.85
N PRO A 168 11.52 18.32 -35.84
CA PRO A 168 11.52 19.71 -36.27
C PRO A 168 10.11 20.11 -36.71
N VAL A 169 9.53 21.07 -35.99
CA VAL A 169 8.27 21.71 -36.38
C VAL A 169 8.59 22.57 -37.59
N GLN A 170 8.15 22.16 -38.78
CA GLN A 170 8.24 23.00 -39.97
C GLN A 170 7.37 24.23 -39.73
N THR A 171 8.00 25.37 -39.49
CA THR A 171 7.33 26.68 -39.54
C THR A 171 6.99 26.96 -41.00
N THR A 172 5.74 26.72 -41.41
CA THR A 172 5.19 27.33 -42.62
C THR A 172 5.19 28.84 -42.41
N PRO A 173 5.84 29.63 -43.28
CA PRO A 173 5.79 31.08 -43.19
C PRO A 173 4.35 31.55 -43.43
N SER A 174 3.79 32.23 -42.44
CA SER A 174 2.60 33.06 -42.61
C SER A 174 2.90 34.11 -43.66
N ALA A 175 2.23 34.03 -44.80
CA ALA A 175 2.22 35.08 -45.81
C ALA A 175 1.51 36.29 -45.20
N SER A 176 2.29 37.33 -44.90
CA SER A 176 1.79 38.67 -44.62
C SER A 176 1.35 39.35 -45.91
N GLU A 177 0.30 40.14 -45.75
CA GLU A 177 -0.32 41.08 -46.69
C GLU A 177 0.66 41.85 -47.57
N GLU A 178 0.32 42.00 -48.87
CA GLU A 178 0.78 43.13 -49.68
C GLU A 178 -0.41 43.73 -50.44
N THR A 179 -0.41 45.06 -50.41
CA THR A 179 -1.42 46.06 -50.75
C THR A 179 -1.56 46.31 -52.25
N GLY A 180 -2.76 46.67 -52.70
CA GLY A 180 -3.03 47.33 -54.00
C GLY A 180 -4.41 46.93 -54.55
N GLU A 181 -5.25 47.77 -55.14
CA GLU A 181 -5.22 49.17 -55.52
C GLU A 181 -6.68 49.53 -55.85
N GLU A 182 -7.13 50.73 -55.48
CA GLU A 182 -8.48 51.26 -55.69
C GLU A 182 -8.67 51.75 -57.15
N PRO A 183 -9.77 51.44 -57.85
CA PRO A 183 -10.21 52.23 -58.98
C PRO A 183 -11.50 53.04 -58.69
N ALA A 184 -11.44 54.29 -59.15
CA ALA A 184 -12.39 55.39 -59.01
C ALA A 184 -13.78 55.18 -59.66
N PRO A 185 -14.81 55.98 -59.28
CA PRO A 185 -16.19 55.82 -59.75
C PRO A 185 -16.44 56.39 -61.14
N GLU A 186 -17.29 55.72 -61.91
CA GLU A 186 -17.75 56.15 -63.24
C GLU A 186 -18.87 57.22 -63.18
N PRO A 187 -18.97 58.08 -64.23
CA PRO A 187 -19.81 59.30 -64.26
C PRO A 187 -21.31 59.07 -64.50
#